data_AF-A0A1V6F2V3-F1
#
_entry.id   AF-A0A1V6F2V3-F1
#
_cell.length_a   1.000
_cell.length_b   1.000
_cell.length_c   1.000
_cell.angle_alpha   90.00
_cell.angle_beta   90.00
_cell.angle_gamma   90.00
#
_symmetry.space_group_name_H-M   'P 1'
#
loop_
_entity.id
_entity.type
_entity.pdbx_description
1 polymer ?
#
loop_
_entity_poly.entity_id
_entity_poly.type
_entity_poly.pdbx_seq_one_letter_code
_entity_poly.pdbx_strand_id
1 'polypeptide(L)' 'MNAGLASLCATDERCSVVDATAALTDDTGNLNPGYHVGDGVHLNTAGYAIWIAALREQLNSISGKKPGALLESIGSKE' A
#
# COMPACT_ATOMS: atom_id res chain seq x y z
N MET A 1 15.32 -3.32 -8.57
CA MET A 1 15.25 -3.45 -7.10
C MET A 1 14.01 -4.22 -6.67
N ASN A 2 12.79 -3.67 -6.85
CA ASN A 2 11.53 -4.25 -6.34
C ASN A 2 11.28 -5.71 -6.76
N ALA A 3 11.53 -6.06 -8.03
CA ALA A 3 11.40 -7.44 -8.50
C ALA A 3 12.28 -8.42 -7.71
N GLY A 4 13.50 -8.03 -7.32
CA GLY A 4 14.38 -8.87 -6.49
C GLY A 4 13.86 -9.03 -5.07
N LEU A 5 13.28 -7.98 -4.48
CA LEU A 5 12.61 -8.06 -3.17
C LEU A 5 11.39 -8.99 -3.22
N ALA A 6 10.60 -8.93 -4.29
CA ALA A 6 9.49 -9.83 -4.51
C ALA A 6 9.93 -11.29 -4.64
N SER A 7 10.98 -11.55 -5.44
CA SER A 7 11.56 -12.89 -5.54
C SER A 7 12.07 -13.41 -4.19
N LEU A 8 12.69 -12.56 -3.38
CA LEU A 8 13.16 -12.95 -2.05
C LEU A 8 11.98 -13.25 -1.10
N CYS A 9 10.94 -12.40 -1.08
CA CYS A 9 9.76 -12.63 -0.25
C CYS A 9 9.03 -13.93 -0.63
N ALA A 10 9.03 -14.31 -1.91
CA ALA A 10 8.44 -15.57 -2.37
C ALA A 10 9.13 -16.83 -1.80
N THR A 11 10.31 -16.69 -1.18
CA THR A 11 11.03 -17.80 -0.54
C THR A 11 10.63 -18.04 0.92
N ASP A 12 9.81 -17.17 1.53
CA ASP A 12 9.37 -17.27 2.92
C ASP A 12 7.86 -17.02 3.03
N GLU A 13 7.10 -18.02 3.46
CA GLU A 13 5.63 -17.96 3.58
C GLU A 13 5.12 -16.91 4.58
N ARG A 14 6.00 -16.40 5.45
CA ARG A 14 5.68 -15.33 6.41
C ARG A 14 5.75 -13.95 5.77
N CYS A 15 6.30 -13.85 4.55
CA CYS A 15 6.47 -12.61 3.82
C CYS A 15 5.40 -12.45 2.74
N SER A 16 5.00 -11.21 2.50
CA SER A 16 4.15 -10.86 1.37
C SER A 16 4.51 -9.48 0.82
N VAL A 17 4.23 -9.26 -0.46
CA VAL A 17 4.55 -8.00 -1.14
C VAL A 17 3.27 -7.29 -1.55
N VAL A 18 3.23 -6.00 -1.28
CA VAL A 18 2.24 -5.06 -1.80
C VAL A 18 2.95 -4.16 -2.79
N ASP A 19 2.58 -4.26 -4.07
CA ASP A 19 3.06 -3.34 -5.09
C ASP A 19 1.98 -2.32 -5.43
N ALA A 20 2.17 -1.08 -4.97
CA ALA A 20 1.28 0.04 -5.24
C ALA A 20 1.79 0.95 -6.38
N THR A 21 2.88 0.55 -7.07
CA THR A 21 3.58 1.41 -8.04
C THR A 21 2.63 1.89 -9.13
N ALA A 22 1.94 0.96 -9.80
CA ALA A 22 1.04 1.29 -10.91
C ALA A 22 -0.13 2.21 -10.51
N ALA A 23 -0.53 2.22 -9.23
CA ALA A 23 -1.61 3.08 -8.74
C ALA A 23 -1.11 4.50 -8.37
N LEU A 24 0.19 4.65 -8.13
CA LEU A 24 0.79 5.91 -7.69
C LEU A 24 1.57 6.62 -8.80
N THR A 25 1.99 5.92 -9.84
CA THR A 25 2.73 6.51 -10.96
C THR A 25 1.81 7.08 -12.03
N ASP A 26 2.29 8.08 -12.75
CA ASP A 26 1.71 8.54 -14.01
C ASP A 26 2.18 7.69 -15.20
N ASP A 27 1.70 8.04 -16.40
CA ASP A 27 2.03 7.35 -17.66
C ASP A 27 3.51 7.44 -18.06
N THR A 28 4.28 8.32 -17.41
CA THR A 28 5.73 8.45 -17.62
C THR A 28 6.54 7.59 -16.65
N GLY A 29 5.86 6.92 -15.71
CA GLY A 29 6.49 6.12 -14.66
C GLY A 29 7.02 6.93 -13.48
N ASN A 30 6.75 8.24 -13.44
CA ASN A 30 7.06 9.09 -12.29
C ASN A 30 5.94 9.05 -11.27
N LEU A 31 6.23 9.43 -10.02
CA LEU A 31 5.18 9.63 -9.02
C LEU A 31 4.22 10.71 -9.54
N ASN A 32 2.92 10.38 -9.63
CA ASN A 32 1.93 11.28 -10.21
C ASN A 32 1.91 12.62 -9.44
N PRO A 33 1.95 13.78 -10.14
CA PRO A 33 1.91 15.10 -9.50
C PRO A 33 0.74 15.35 -8.56
N GLY A 34 -0.39 14.68 -8.80
CA GLY A 34 -1.56 14.72 -7.92
C GLY A 34 -1.38 14.01 -6.59
N TYR A 35 -0.33 13.18 -6.44
CA TYR A 35 -0.13 12.31 -5.27
C TYR A 35 1.10 12.66 -4.42
N HIS A 36 1.86 13.71 -4.74
CA HIS A 36 2.98 14.18 -3.93
C HIS A 36 2.86 15.65 -3.51
N VAL A 37 3.67 16.09 -2.54
CA VAL A 37 3.62 17.45 -1.95
C VAL A 37 4.36 18.52 -2.78
N GLY A 38 4.60 18.24 -4.06
CA GLY A 38 5.38 19.09 -4.96
C GLY A 38 6.87 18.78 -5.07
N ASP A 39 7.40 17.77 -4.35
CA ASP A 39 8.83 17.43 -4.35
C ASP A 39 9.21 16.15 -5.13
N GLY A 40 8.21 15.47 -5.71
CA GLY A 40 8.40 14.22 -6.45
C GLY A 40 8.74 13.00 -5.58
N VAL A 41 8.65 13.11 -4.24
CA VAL A 41 9.06 12.04 -3.31
C VAL A 41 8.02 11.79 -2.22
N HIS A 42 7.63 12.81 -1.47
CA HIS A 42 6.72 12.63 -0.34
C HIS A 42 5.27 12.65 -0.80
N LEU A 43 4.52 11.59 -0.44
CA LEU A 43 3.11 11.51 -0.76
C LEU A 43 2.32 12.62 -0.04
N ASN A 44 1.33 13.16 -0.72
CA ASN A 44 0.31 14.01 -0.11
C ASN A 44 -0.86 13.14 0.43
N THR A 45 -1.92 13.79 0.93
CA THR A 45 -3.10 13.08 1.46
C THR A 45 -3.72 12.10 0.45
N ALA A 46 -3.82 12.45 -0.83
CA ALA A 46 -4.39 11.60 -1.86
C ALA A 46 -3.49 10.38 -2.15
N GLY A 47 -2.18 10.61 -2.25
CA GLY A 47 -1.20 9.52 -2.41
C GLY A 47 -1.21 8.54 -1.23
N TYR A 48 -1.24 9.06 0.01
CA TYR A 48 -1.34 8.21 1.19
C TYR A 48 -2.66 7.42 1.24
N ALA A 49 -3.77 7.98 0.77
CA ALA A 49 -5.04 7.24 0.73
C ALA A 49 -4.96 5.98 -0.16
N ILE A 50 -4.31 6.08 -1.33
CA ILE A 50 -4.07 4.95 -2.25
C ILE A 50 -3.16 3.92 -1.59
N TRP A 51 -2.04 4.36 -1.03
CA TRP A 51 -1.08 3.46 -0.38
C TRP A 51 -1.71 2.71 0.82
N ILE A 52 -2.47 3.42 1.65
CA ILE A 52 -3.19 2.83 2.80
C ILE A 52 -4.24 1.82 2.34
N ALA A 53 -4.96 2.09 1.25
CA ALA A 53 -5.96 1.17 0.72
C ALA A 53 -5.32 -0.16 0.31
N ALA A 54 -4.22 -0.12 -0.44
CA ALA A 54 -3.48 -1.32 -0.87
C ALA A 54 -2.95 -2.13 0.32
N LEU A 55 -2.40 -1.45 1.35
CA LEU A 55 -1.94 -2.12 2.57
C LEU A 55 -3.07 -2.77 3.35
N ARG A 56 -4.22 -2.09 3.49
CA ARG A 56 -5.38 -2.64 4.19
C ARG A 56 -5.96 -3.86 3.50
N GLU A 57 -6.04 -3.84 2.17
CA GLU A 57 -6.48 -4.99 1.38
C GLU A 57 -5.59 -6.21 1.66
N GLN A 58 -4.26 -6.03 1.60
CA GLN A 58 -3.33 -7.11 1.87
C GLN A 58 -3.41 -7.62 3.32
N LEU A 59 -3.50 -6.72 4.30
CA LEU A 59 -3.61 -7.12 5.72
C LEU A 59 -4.89 -7.90 6.00
N ASN A 60 -6.00 -7.51 5.37
CA ASN A 60 -7.27 -8.25 5.48
C ASN A 60 -7.16 -9.66 4.88
N SER A 61 -6.52 -9.77 3.69
CA SER A 61 -6.25 -11.04 3.02
C SER A 61 -5.43 -11.99 3.90
N ILE A 62 -4.32 -11.51 4.47
CA ILE A 62 -3.44 -12.32 5.35
C ILE A 62 -4.13 -12.69 6.67
N SER A 63 -4.88 -11.76 7.26
CA SER A 63 -5.53 -12.00 8.56
C SER A 63 -6.79 -12.88 8.47
N GLY A 64 -7.21 -13.28 7.27
CA GLY A 64 -8.50 -13.96 7.04
C GLY A 64 -9.71 -13.12 7.46
N LYS A 65 -9.54 -11.80 7.61
CA LYS A 65 -10.61 -10.87 8.03
C LYS A 65 -11.37 -10.40 6.80
N LYS A 66 -12.70 -10.44 6.85
CA LYS A 66 -13.55 -9.85 5.80
C LYS A 66 -13.23 -8.36 5.61
N PRO A 67 -13.29 -7.82 4.38
CA PRO A 67 -13.11 -6.39 4.13
C PRO A 67 -14.02 -5.57 5.05
N GLY A 68 -13.46 -4.70 5.89
CA GLY A 68 -14.19 -3.81 6.82
C GLY A 68 -13.93 -4.03 8.31
N ALA A 69 -13.43 -5.19 8.73
CA ALA A 69 -13.30 -5.53 10.16
C ALA A 69 -12.22 -4.73 10.92
N LEU A 70 -11.28 -4.08 10.24
CA LEU A 70 -10.22 -3.30 10.89
C LEU A 70 -10.72 -1.95 11.45
N LEU A 71 -11.73 -1.34 10.80
CA LEU A 71 -12.29 -0.05 11.24
C LEU A 71 -12.98 -0.16 12.61
N GLU A 72 -13.60 -1.31 12.90
CA GLU A 72 -14.22 -1.59 14.19
C GLU A 72 -13.18 -1.79 15.31
N SER A 73 -11.97 -2.27 14.98
CA SER A 73 -10.92 -2.54 15.96
C SER A 73 -10.11 -1.32 16.39
N ILE A 74 -10.15 -0.23 15.61
CA ILE A 74 -9.45 1.03 15.92
C ILE A 74 -10.37 2.09 16.53
N GLY A 75 -11.69 1.84 16.53
CA GLY A 75 -12.71 2.80 16.98
C GLY A 75 -13.27 2.56 18.39
N SER A 76 -12.57 1.80 19.24
CA SER A 76 -13.01 1.58 20.62
C SER A 76 -11.87 1.81 21.62
N LYS A 77 -11.48 3.08 21.75
CA LYS A 77 -11.05 3.66 23.03
C LYS A 77 -11.64 5.07 23.08
N GLU A 78 -12.31 5.30 24.21
CA GLU A 78 -13.14 6.45 24.59
C GLU A 78 -12.55 7.83 24.27
#